data_AF-A0A9W7H3K4-F1
#
_entry.id   AF-A0A9W7H3K4-F1
#
_cell.length_a   1.000
_cell.length_b   1.000
_cell.length_c   1.000
_cell.angle_alpha   90.00
_cell.angle_beta   90.00
_cell.angle_gamma   90.00
#
_symmetry.space_group_name_H-M   'P 1'
#
loop_
_entity.id
_entity.type
_entity.pdbx_description
1 polymer ?
#
loop_
_entity_poly.entity_id
_entity_poly.type
_entity_poly.pdbx_seq_one_letter_code
_entity_poly.pdbx_strand_id
1 'polypeptide(L)'
;MAASDIFNAIGEKLLDFTNSGAFDQLLSGYVNHRNFRVRAKAAVSISNSVFKMGVEEMKEFRFVTLLQMTADLLNDRLPKAREATRSIMFSVNETFTKNEDENPEAA
;
A
#
# COMPACT_ATOMS: atom_id res chain seq x y z
N MET A 1 4.88 -32.70 -7.34
CA MET A 1 4.54 -31.26 -7.17
C MET A 1 5.81 -30.49 -7.39
N ALA A 2 5.90 -29.74 -8.48
CA ALA A 2 7.01 -28.83 -8.73
C ALA A 2 6.91 -27.61 -7.80
N ALA A 3 8.02 -26.93 -7.54
CA ALA A 3 8.03 -25.71 -6.73
C ALA A 3 7.11 -24.62 -7.31
N SER A 4 6.95 -24.60 -8.64
CA SER A 4 5.99 -23.74 -9.35
C SER A 4 4.55 -24.00 -8.93
N ASP A 5 4.16 -25.26 -8.75
CA ASP A 5 2.80 -25.65 -8.37
C ASP A 5 2.46 -25.13 -6.97
N ILE A 6 3.44 -25.18 -6.06
CA ILE A 6 3.31 -24.67 -4.69
C ILE A 6 3.21 -23.15 -4.71
N PHE A 7 4.08 -22.46 -5.46
CA PHE A 7 4.06 -21.00 -5.56
C PHE A 7 2.75 -20.49 -6.17
N ASN A 8 2.26 -21.15 -7.23
CA ASN A 8 1.00 -20.79 -7.88
C ASN A 8 -0.20 -21.03 -6.96
N ALA A 9 -0.25 -22.19 -6.27
CA ALA A 9 -1.33 -22.47 -5.32
C ALA A 9 -1.34 -21.51 -4.13
N ILE A 10 -0.17 -21.13 -3.61
CA ILE A 10 -0.05 -20.12 -2.56
C ILE A 10 -0.43 -18.74 -3.11
N GLY A 11 0.02 -18.41 -4.32
CA GLY A 11 -0.23 -17.15 -5.00
C GLY A 11 -1.72 -16.90 -5.25
N GLU A 12 -2.46 -17.88 -5.78
CA GLU A 12 -3.91 -17.78 -5.99
C GLU A 12 -4.65 -17.58 -4.66
N LYS A 13 -4.28 -18.35 -3.63
CA LYS A 13 -4.88 -18.19 -2.29
C LYS A 13 -4.56 -16.83 -1.68
N LEU A 14 -3.37 -16.27 -1.97
CA LEU A 14 -2.96 -14.94 -1.54
C LEU A 14 -3.74 -13.86 -2.30
N LEU A 15 -3.99 -14.04 -3.60
CA LEU A 15 -4.83 -13.18 -4.42
C LEU A 15 -6.27 -13.14 -3.88
N ASP A 16 -6.86 -14.31 -3.59
CA ASP A 16 -8.17 -14.39 -2.93
C ASP A 16 -8.19 -13.68 -1.57
N PHE A 17 -7.10 -13.79 -0.81
CA PHE A 17 -6.92 -13.06 0.45
C PHE A 17 -6.89 -11.53 0.26
N THR A 18 -6.25 -11.05 -0.81
CA THR A 18 -6.24 -9.61 -1.17
C THR A 18 -7.60 -9.11 -1.63
N ASN A 19 -8.39 -9.96 -2.29
CA ASN A 19 -9.72 -9.63 -2.80
C ASN A 19 -10.83 -9.70 -1.73
N SER A 20 -10.62 -10.41 -0.62
CA SER A 20 -11.66 -10.71 0.38
C SER A 20 -11.78 -9.73 1.56
N GLY A 21 -11.16 -8.54 1.49
CA GLY A 21 -11.19 -7.56 2.60
C GLY A 21 -10.32 -7.94 3.80
N ALA A 22 -9.96 -9.22 3.95
CA ALA A 22 -9.12 -9.75 5.02
C ALA A 22 -7.72 -9.10 5.02
N PHE A 23 -7.20 -8.79 3.84
CA PHE A 23 -5.94 -8.06 3.70
C PHE A 23 -5.99 -6.64 4.31
N ASP A 24 -7.09 -5.89 4.14
CA ASP A 24 -7.20 -4.56 4.76
C ASP A 24 -7.29 -4.68 6.28
N GLN A 25 -8.01 -5.67 6.79
CA GLN A 25 -8.14 -5.90 8.23
C GLN A 25 -6.78 -6.23 8.85
N LEU A 26 -5.99 -7.07 8.18
CA LEU A 26 -4.63 -7.39 8.58
C LEU A 26 -3.75 -6.13 8.62
N LEU A 27 -3.73 -5.35 7.54
CA LEU A 27 -2.94 -4.13 7.46
C LEU A 27 -3.38 -3.10 8.50
N SER A 28 -4.68 -2.89 8.64
CA SER A 28 -5.28 -2.01 9.65
C SER A 28 -4.80 -2.37 11.06
N GLY A 29 -4.75 -3.68 11.39
CA GLY A 29 -4.23 -4.16 12.67
C GLY A 29 -2.77 -3.76 12.94
N TYR A 30 -1.93 -3.69 11.91
CA TYR A 30 -0.54 -3.26 12.05
C TYR A 30 -0.37 -1.75 12.09
N VAL A 31 -1.07 -1.00 11.24
CA VAL A 31 -0.96 0.46 11.20
C VAL A 31 -1.64 1.14 12.39
N ASN A 32 -2.62 0.48 13.02
CA ASN A 32 -3.28 0.95 14.24
C ASN A 32 -2.78 0.27 15.52
N HIS A 33 -1.67 -0.47 15.45
CA HIS A 33 -1.13 -1.20 16.59
C HIS A 33 -0.74 -0.27 17.76
N ARG A 34 -1.04 -0.67 19.01
CA ARG A 34 -0.75 0.15 20.21
C ARG A 34 0.74 0.47 20.38
N ASN A 35 1.62 -0.42 19.93
CA ASN A 35 3.07 -0.23 19.95
C ASN A 35 3.55 0.57 18.73
N PHE A 36 4.05 1.78 18.97
CA PHE A 36 4.52 2.70 17.93
C PHE A 36 5.64 2.10 17.05
N ARG A 37 6.49 1.23 17.61
CA ARG A 37 7.57 0.60 16.83
C ARG A 37 7.03 -0.37 15.78
N VAL A 38 5.93 -1.06 16.10
CA VAL A 38 5.24 -1.95 15.15
C VAL A 38 4.65 -1.12 14.01
N ARG A 39 3.95 -0.03 14.33
CA ARG A 39 3.39 0.89 13.33
C ARG A 39 4.46 1.45 12.41
N ALA A 40 5.59 1.91 12.95
CA ALA A 40 6.70 2.42 12.15
C ALA A 40 7.32 1.35 11.22
N LYS A 41 7.40 0.09 11.66
CA LYS A 41 7.92 -0.99 10.81
C LYS A 41 6.93 -1.36 9.71
N ALA A 42 5.64 -1.37 10.02
CA ALA A 42 4.58 -1.57 9.04
C ALA A 42 4.60 -0.46 7.98
N ALA A 43 4.62 0.81 8.40
CA ALA A 43 4.69 1.97 7.51
C ALA A 43 5.88 1.88 6.53
N VAL A 44 7.08 1.56 7.04
CA VAL A 44 8.27 1.38 6.20
C VAL A 44 8.13 0.20 5.24
N SER A 45 7.58 -0.92 5.70
CA SER A 45 7.37 -2.08 4.83
C SER A 45 6.39 -1.77 3.70
N ILE A 46 5.28 -1.11 4.01
CA ILE A 46 4.27 -0.69 3.04
C ILE A 46 4.89 0.30 2.05
N SER A 47 5.65 1.29 2.53
CA SER A 47 6.37 2.25 1.69
C SER A 47 7.29 1.57 0.69
N ASN A 48 8.09 0.60 1.14
CA ASN A 48 8.97 -0.16 0.26
C ASN A 48 8.21 -1.01 -0.77
N SER A 49 7.04 -1.54 -0.40
CA SER A 49 6.18 -2.29 -1.33
C SER A 49 5.56 -1.37 -2.38
N VAL A 50 4.96 -0.24 -1.96
CA VAL A 50 4.36 0.75 -2.85
C VAL A 50 5.39 1.33 -3.81
N PHE A 51 6.61 1.62 -3.32
CA PHE A 51 7.69 2.13 -4.18
C PHE A 51 8.11 1.16 -5.29
N LYS A 52 7.95 -0.16 -5.06
CA LYS A 52 8.28 -1.20 -6.06
C LYS A 52 7.11 -1.53 -6.99
N MET A 53 5.92 -1.08 -6.64
CA MET A 53 4.71 -1.29 -7.42
C MET A 53 4.70 -0.29 -8.59
N GLY A 54 4.20 -0.71 -9.75
CA GLY A 54 3.96 0.17 -10.89
C GLY A 54 2.78 1.13 -10.65
N VAL A 55 2.68 2.18 -11.47
CA VAL A 55 1.60 3.19 -11.37
C VAL A 55 0.22 2.54 -11.56
N GLU A 56 0.08 1.66 -12.55
CA GLU A 56 -1.18 0.93 -12.82
C GLU A 56 -1.50 -0.08 -11.71
N GLU A 57 -0.49 -0.82 -11.25
CA GLU A 57 -0.63 -1.76 -10.15
C GLU A 57 -1.09 -1.05 -8.87
N MET A 58 -0.60 0.16 -8.59
CA MET A 58 -1.07 0.97 -7.47
C MET A 58 -2.54 1.40 -7.60
N LYS A 59 -3.03 1.68 -8.80
CA LYS A 59 -4.44 2.03 -9.05
C LYS A 59 -5.36 0.83 -8.82
N GLU A 60 -4.96 -0.33 -9.33
CA GLU A 60 -5.70 -1.58 -9.14
C GLU A 60 -5.65 -2.04 -7.67
N PHE A 61 -4.53 -1.79 -6.99
CA PHE A 61 -4.32 -2.16 -5.61
C PHE A 61 -5.06 -1.24 -4.64
N ARG A 62 -6.35 -1.52 -4.46
CA ARG A 62 -7.22 -1.07 -3.34
C ARG A 62 -6.80 0.28 -2.76
N PHE A 63 -6.74 1.25 -3.66
CA PHE A 63 -6.09 2.53 -3.44
C PHE A 63 -6.68 3.31 -2.25
N VAL A 64 -7.99 3.17 -2.02
CA VAL A 64 -8.70 3.72 -0.86
C VAL A 64 -8.09 3.22 0.46
N THR A 65 -7.71 1.94 0.55
CA THR A 65 -7.06 1.38 1.75
C THR A 65 -5.68 2.02 1.96
N LEU A 66 -4.89 2.24 0.90
CA LEU A 66 -3.60 2.92 0.99
C LEU A 66 -3.74 4.36 1.52
N LEU A 67 -4.74 5.10 1.04
CA LEU A 67 -5.05 6.45 1.55
C LEU A 67 -5.48 6.44 3.01
N GLN A 68 -6.35 5.51 3.41
CA GLN A 68 -6.79 5.42 4.81
C GLN A 68 -5.62 5.08 5.74
N MET A 69 -4.75 4.15 5.36
CA MET A 69 -3.56 3.80 6.15
C MET A 69 -2.57 4.96 6.25
N THR A 70 -2.39 5.73 5.17
CA THR A 70 -1.52 6.92 5.22
C THR A 70 -2.11 7.97 6.15
N ALA A 71 -3.43 8.19 6.16
CA ALA A 71 -4.09 9.07 7.13
C ALA A 71 -3.83 8.64 8.58
N ASP A 72 -3.94 7.34 8.89
CA ASP A 72 -3.71 6.80 10.23
C ASP A 72 -2.24 6.99 10.71
N LEU A 73 -1.27 6.92 9.79
CA LEU A 73 0.16 7.00 10.10
C LEU A 73 0.77 8.40 10.00
N LEU A 74 0.11 9.35 9.32
CA LEU A 74 0.59 10.74 9.16
C LEU A 74 0.82 11.44 10.51
N ASN A 75 -0.02 11.12 11.50
CA ASN A 75 0.05 11.65 12.86
C ASN A 75 0.72 10.70 13.86
N ASP A 76 1.47 9.69 13.38
CA ASP A 76 2.15 8.76 14.28
C ASP A 76 3.16 9.47 15.20
N ARG A 77 3.37 8.94 16.40
CA ARG A 77 4.30 9.51 17.38
C ARG A 77 5.76 9.43 16.93
N LEU A 78 6.14 8.35 16.24
CA LEU A 78 7.50 8.17 15.77
C LEU A 78 7.73 8.90 14.44
N PRO A 79 8.80 9.72 14.32
CA PRO A 79 9.11 10.42 13.07
C PRO A 79 9.34 9.46 11.91
N LYS A 80 9.88 8.26 12.19
CA LYS A 80 10.11 7.21 11.19
C LYS A 80 8.82 6.74 10.49
N ALA A 81 7.73 6.60 11.24
CA ALA A 81 6.43 6.24 10.67
C ALA A 81 5.92 7.36 9.76
N ARG A 82 5.99 8.62 10.24
CA ARG A 82 5.56 9.79 9.46
C ARG A 82 6.34 9.93 8.16
N GLU A 83 7.66 9.73 8.21
CA GLU A 83 8.51 9.89 7.03
C GLU A 83 8.24 8.83 5.96
N ALA A 84 8.10 7.56 6.36
CA ALA A 84 7.69 6.49 5.44
C ALA A 84 6.31 6.79 4.82
N THR A 85 5.41 7.35 5.61
CA THR A 85 4.06 7.72 5.16
C THR A 85 4.08 8.85 4.14
N ARG A 86 4.94 9.86 4.31
CA ARG A 86 5.14 10.91 3.30
C ARG A 86 5.66 10.36 1.99
N SER A 87 6.58 9.39 2.04
CA SER A 87 7.04 8.71 0.83
C SER A 87 5.91 7.98 0.11
N ILE A 88 5.03 7.27 0.84
CA ILE A 88 3.85 6.63 0.24
C ILE A 88 2.95 7.68 -0.40
N MET A 89 2.62 8.75 0.33
CA MET A 89 1.74 9.83 -0.15
C MET A 89 2.31 10.48 -1.42
N PHE A 90 3.62 10.68 -1.48
CA PHE A 90 4.27 11.24 -2.66
C PHE A 90 4.09 10.33 -3.89
N SER A 91 4.37 9.03 -3.76
CA SER A 91 4.16 8.08 -4.86
C SER A 91 2.70 8.00 -5.29
N VAL A 92 1.78 7.98 -4.33
CA VAL A 92 0.32 7.96 -4.54
C VAL A 92 -0.17 9.25 -5.22
N ASN A 93 0.41 10.41 -4.89
CA ASN A 93 0.05 11.68 -5.55
C ASN A 93 0.64 11.77 -6.95
N GLU A 94 1.87 11.30 -7.14
CA GLU A 94 2.51 11.23 -8.45
C GLU A 94 1.72 10.33 -9.41
N THR A 95 1.16 9.22 -8.93
CA THR A 95 0.26 8.39 -9.73
C THR A 95 -1.03 9.12 -10.09
N PHE A 96 -1.57 10.01 -9.25
CA PHE A 96 -2.75 10.82 -9.59
C PHE A 96 -2.46 11.85 -10.68
N THR A 97 -1.41 12.66 -10.50
CA THR A 97 -1.15 13.82 -11.36
C THR A 97 -0.65 13.41 -12.75
N LYS A 98 0.15 12.34 -12.85
CA LYS A 98 0.66 11.87 -14.16
C LYS A 98 -0.43 11.36 -15.10
N ASN A 99 -1.62 11.03 -14.61
CA ASN A 99 -2.74 10.62 -15.48
C ASN A 99 -3.47 11.81 -16.10
N GLU A 100 -3.32 13.02 -15.55
CA GLU A 100 -3.94 14.22 -16.11
C GLU A 100 -3.13 14.77 -17.29
N ASP A 101 -1.81 14.52 -17.31
CA ASP A 101 -0.91 14.96 -18.38
C ASP A 101 -1.01 14.11 -19.67
N GLU A 102 -1.81 13.03 -19.67
CA GLU A 102 -2.05 12.15 -20.84
C GLU A 102 -3.48 12.27 -21.44
N ASN A 103 -4.28 13.27 -21.04
CA ASN A 103 -5.52 13.62 -21.76
C ASN A 103 -5.48 15.03 -22.37
N PRO A 104 -4.91 15.22 -23.58
CA PRO A 104 -4.97 16.48 -24.31
C PRO A 104 -6.24 16.57 -25.18
N GLU A 105 -7.43 16.43 -24.60
CA GLU A 105 -8.70 16.78 -25.27
C GLU A 105 -9.61 17.58 -24.33
N ALA A 106 -9.29 18.86 -24.14
CA ALA A 106 -10.25 19.97 -23.95
C ALA A 106 -9.50 21.29 -23.64
N ALA A 107 -8.98 21.95 -24.67
CA ALA A 107 -8.77 23.40 -24.69
C ALA A 107 -8.70 23.92 -26.13
#